data_AF-H8N0L1-F1
#
_entry.id   AF-H8N0L1-F1
#
_cell.length_a   1.000
_cell.length_b   1.000
_cell.length_c   1.000
_cell.angle_alpha   90.00
_cell.angle_beta   90.00
_cell.angle_gamma   90.00
#
_symmetry.space_group_name_H-M   'P 1'
#
loop_
_entity.id
_entity.type
_entity.pdbx_description
1 polymer ?
#
loop_
_entity_poly.entity_id
_entity_poly.type
_entity_poly.pdbx_seq_one_letter_code
_entity_poly.pdbx_strand_id
1 'polypeptide(L)'
;MPRSFRSLSSLFLVPLVAAVSVGCASATRMSPEDRAALDRGLSGPDAEQYLRVSAYLTPFFGDASKRLLTPYPPEDVRLVDDTQGKPINPGPIQATLPAGSRVRITKVEFPTAWVVTERVLYSPRTWPWVYVTVEGAPAGEQVVLVLPPNLDRQDAFRAELGNTLSPHR
;
A
#
# COMPACT_ATOMS: atom_id res chain seq x y z
N MET A 1 -36.02 41.88 58.01
CA MET A 1 -34.61 41.56 58.35
C MET A 1 -34.35 40.08 58.07
N PRO A 2 -33.13 39.67 57.64
CA PRO A 2 -32.93 39.25 56.25
C PRO A 2 -32.21 37.89 56.03
N ARG A 3 -32.05 37.54 54.73
CA ARG A 3 -31.00 36.71 54.08
C ARG A 3 -31.14 35.17 53.99
N SER A 4 -31.59 34.74 52.80
CA SER A 4 -30.95 33.76 51.89
C SER A 4 -29.57 33.26 52.28
N PHE A 5 -29.30 31.94 52.15
CA PHE A 5 -28.13 31.44 51.41
C PHE A 5 -28.36 30.02 50.86
N ARG A 6 -28.08 29.88 49.56
CA ARG A 6 -28.02 28.66 48.75
C ARG A 6 -26.87 27.74 49.19
N SER A 7 -27.01 26.42 49.02
CA SER A 7 -25.96 25.46 48.61
C SER A 7 -26.43 24.02 48.86
N LEU A 8 -26.07 22.98 48.10
CA LEU A 8 -25.28 22.81 46.89
C LEU A 8 -25.54 21.37 46.43
N SER A 9 -25.57 21.20 45.12
CA SER A 9 -25.04 20.00 44.43
C SER A 9 -25.83 18.70 44.49
N SER A 10 -26.76 18.61 43.52
CA SER A 10 -27.05 17.36 42.81
C SER A 10 -25.75 16.68 42.38
N LEU A 11 -25.40 15.56 43.01
CA LEU A 11 -24.37 14.63 42.55
C LEU A 11 -24.92 13.83 41.36
N PHE A 12 -24.98 14.46 40.19
CA PHE A 12 -25.01 13.72 38.93
C PHE A 12 -23.59 13.23 38.64
N LEU A 13 -23.32 12.00 39.03
CA LEU A 13 -22.13 11.26 38.63
C LEU A 13 -22.28 10.91 37.14
N VAL A 14 -21.82 11.79 36.25
CA VAL A 14 -21.63 11.46 34.83
C VAL A 14 -20.27 10.77 34.70
N PRO A 15 -20.19 9.50 34.29
CA PRO A 15 -18.90 8.94 33.91
C PRO A 15 -18.52 9.59 32.57
N LEU A 16 -17.55 10.49 32.62
CA LEU A 16 -16.88 11.01 31.43
C LEU A 16 -16.07 9.86 30.81
N VAL A 17 -16.74 9.02 30.02
CA VAL A 17 -16.08 8.09 29.10
C VAL A 17 -15.45 8.97 28.02
N ALA A 18 -14.21 9.40 28.27
CA ALA A 18 -13.36 9.99 27.26
C ALA A 18 -13.09 8.88 26.23
N ALA A 19 -13.87 8.88 25.15
CA ALA A 19 -13.62 8.08 23.97
C ALA A 19 -12.31 8.58 23.35
N VAL A 20 -11.19 8.01 23.79
CA VAL A 20 -9.92 8.13 23.10
C VAL A 20 -10.10 7.34 21.80
N SER A 21 -10.55 8.02 20.76
CA SER A 21 -10.44 7.52 19.40
C SER A 21 -8.94 7.46 19.09
N VAL A 22 -8.32 6.33 19.41
CA VAL A 22 -6.96 5.98 18.99
C VAL A 22 -6.99 5.81 17.47
N GLY A 23 -6.94 6.93 16.75
CA GLY A 23 -6.67 6.93 15.33
C GLY A 23 -5.21 6.55 15.16
N CYS A 24 -4.91 5.26 15.02
CA CYS A 24 -3.57 4.81 14.67
C CYS A 24 -3.17 5.55 13.37
N ALA A 25 -2.07 6.29 13.42
CA ALA A 25 -1.57 7.04 12.28
C ALA A 25 -1.35 6.09 11.10
N SER A 26 -2.23 6.21 10.09
CA SER A 26 -2.16 5.46 8.84
C SER A 26 -1.28 6.22 7.86
N ALA A 27 -0.42 5.52 7.11
CA ALA A 27 0.37 6.15 6.04
C ALA A 27 -0.45 6.32 4.74
N THR A 28 -1.76 6.07 4.78
CA THR A 28 -2.72 6.41 3.72
C THR A 28 -3.84 7.29 4.26
N ARG A 29 -4.28 8.26 3.42
CA ARG A 29 -5.42 9.15 3.67
C ARG A 29 -6.74 8.63 3.10
N MET A 30 -6.68 7.58 2.28
CA MET A 30 -7.87 7.00 1.65
C MET A 30 -8.74 6.28 2.70
N SER A 31 -10.07 6.46 2.59
CA SER A 31 -11.02 5.88 3.54
C SER A 31 -10.95 4.34 3.54
N PRO A 32 -11.26 3.65 4.65
CA PRO A 32 -11.31 2.19 4.66
C PRO A 32 -12.27 1.59 3.62
N GLU A 33 -13.41 2.25 3.38
CA GLU A 33 -14.39 1.86 2.38
C GLU A 33 -13.80 1.91 0.97
N ASP A 34 -13.17 3.03 0.60
CA ASP A 34 -12.57 3.20 -0.72
C ASP A 34 -11.44 2.21 -0.99
N ARG A 35 -10.63 1.93 0.03
CA ARG A 35 -9.55 0.93 -0.04
C ARG A 35 -10.12 -0.46 -0.28
N ALA A 36 -11.17 -0.84 0.45
CA ALA A 36 -11.85 -2.11 0.29
C ALA A 36 -12.60 -2.21 -1.06
N ALA A 37 -13.12 -1.10 -1.57
CA ALA A 37 -13.73 -1.03 -2.89
C ALA A 37 -12.70 -1.21 -4.02
N LEU A 38 -11.52 -0.59 -3.89
CA LEU A 38 -10.41 -0.79 -4.83
C LEU A 38 -9.91 -2.24 -4.82
N ASP A 39 -9.64 -2.81 -3.65
CA ASP A 39 -9.18 -4.19 -3.54
C ASP A 39 -10.18 -5.16 -4.17
N ARG A 40 -11.47 -5.07 -3.81
CA ARG A 40 -12.53 -5.91 -4.41
C ARG A 40 -12.72 -5.67 -5.91
N GLY A 41 -12.57 -4.44 -6.38
CA GLY A 41 -12.81 -4.08 -7.78
C GLY A 41 -11.60 -4.28 -8.70
N LEU A 42 -10.41 -4.53 -8.16
CA LEU A 42 -9.18 -4.71 -8.92
C LEU A 42 -8.55 -6.08 -8.76
N SER A 43 -8.95 -6.87 -7.76
CA SER A 43 -8.38 -8.19 -7.49
C SER A 43 -9.40 -9.32 -7.68
N GLY A 44 -8.89 -10.54 -7.84
CA GLY A 44 -9.71 -11.75 -7.93
C GLY A 44 -9.27 -12.70 -9.05
N PRO A 45 -9.96 -13.84 -9.23
CA PRO A 45 -9.62 -14.84 -10.25
C PRO A 45 -9.62 -14.27 -11.67
N ASP A 46 -10.55 -13.35 -11.96
CA ASP A 46 -10.78 -12.75 -13.28
C ASP A 46 -10.09 -11.37 -13.45
N ALA A 47 -9.28 -10.94 -12.49
CA ALA A 47 -8.58 -9.66 -12.50
C ALA A 47 -7.33 -9.66 -13.39
N GLU A 48 -7.49 -10.18 -14.61
CA GLU A 48 -6.43 -10.23 -15.61
C GLU A 48 -6.13 -8.84 -16.16
N GLN A 49 -4.85 -8.54 -16.27
CA GLN A 49 -4.29 -7.29 -16.75
C GLN A 49 -3.06 -7.61 -17.63
N TYR A 50 -2.58 -6.60 -18.33
CA TYR A 50 -1.42 -6.70 -19.21
C TYR A 50 -0.44 -5.60 -18.88
N LEU A 51 0.86 -5.92 -18.92
CA LEU A 51 1.91 -4.91 -18.82
C LEU A 51 1.81 -3.94 -20.00
N ARG A 52 1.71 -2.63 -19.74
CA ARG A 52 1.74 -1.59 -20.78
C ARG A 52 3.15 -1.32 -21.29
N VAL A 53 4.14 -1.53 -20.43
CA VAL A 53 5.56 -1.32 -20.68
C VAL A 53 6.34 -2.53 -20.21
N SER A 54 7.49 -2.78 -20.82
CA SER A 54 8.40 -3.82 -20.32
C SER A 54 8.85 -3.48 -18.90
N ALA A 55 9.05 -4.50 -18.08
CA ALA A 55 9.39 -4.35 -16.67
C ALA A 55 10.41 -5.38 -16.23
N TYR A 56 11.05 -5.12 -15.10
CA TYR A 56 12.03 -6.00 -14.47
C TYR A 56 11.46 -6.62 -13.21
N LEU A 57 11.82 -7.88 -12.98
CA LEU A 57 11.70 -8.53 -11.69
C LEU A 57 13.05 -8.44 -10.97
N THR A 58 13.04 -7.90 -9.75
CA THR A 58 14.22 -7.80 -8.88
C THR A 58 13.88 -8.33 -7.48
N PRO A 59 14.88 -8.55 -6.59
CA PRO A 59 14.58 -8.76 -5.18
C PRO A 59 13.83 -7.56 -4.58
N PHE A 60 13.19 -7.79 -3.44
CA PHE A 60 12.35 -6.79 -2.77
C PHE A 60 13.02 -6.25 -1.50
N PHE A 61 14.16 -5.58 -1.66
CA PHE A 61 14.88 -4.90 -0.57
C PHE A 61 15.16 -5.77 0.67
N GLY A 62 15.56 -7.02 0.44
CA GLY A 62 15.89 -8.00 1.50
C GLY A 62 14.71 -8.83 2.00
N ASP A 63 13.47 -8.57 1.56
CA ASP A 63 12.36 -9.49 1.76
C ASP A 63 12.43 -10.62 0.72
N ALA A 64 12.92 -11.79 1.13
CA ALA A 64 13.05 -12.96 0.27
C ALA A 64 11.71 -13.58 -0.14
N SER A 65 10.59 -13.22 0.50
CA SER A 65 9.27 -13.74 0.15
C SER A 65 8.65 -13.05 -1.06
N LYS A 66 9.25 -11.94 -1.53
CA LYS A 66 8.68 -11.08 -2.58
C LYS A 66 9.69 -10.70 -3.65
N ARG A 67 9.15 -10.29 -4.79
CA ARG A 67 9.87 -9.69 -5.91
C ARG A 67 9.27 -8.33 -6.23
N LEU A 68 10.12 -7.37 -6.57
CA LEU A 68 9.68 -6.08 -7.09
C LEU A 68 9.43 -6.21 -8.59
N LEU A 69 8.26 -5.75 -9.04
CA LEU A 69 7.97 -5.47 -10.44
C LEU A 69 8.12 -3.96 -10.67
N THR A 70 9.05 -3.57 -11.53
CA THR A 70 9.38 -2.16 -11.80
C THR A 70 9.63 -1.91 -13.28
N PRO A 71 9.10 -0.83 -13.87
CA PRO A 71 9.45 -0.44 -15.24
C PRO A 71 10.85 0.21 -15.33
N TYR A 72 11.47 0.52 -14.20
CA TYR A 72 12.77 1.19 -14.11
C TYR A 72 13.89 0.18 -13.86
N PRO A 73 15.09 0.38 -14.43
CA PRO A 73 16.26 -0.43 -14.09
C PRO A 73 16.65 -0.23 -12.61
N PRO A 74 17.31 -1.21 -11.96
CA PRO A 74 17.55 -1.18 -10.50
C PRO A 74 18.25 0.09 -9.98
N GLU A 75 19.18 0.64 -10.75
CA GLU A 75 19.91 1.88 -10.45
C GLU A 75 19.04 3.14 -10.43
N ASP A 76 17.86 3.10 -11.03
CA ASP A 76 16.89 4.22 -11.11
C ASP A 76 15.71 4.05 -10.15
N VAL A 77 15.62 2.92 -9.44
CA VAL A 77 14.57 2.70 -8.44
C VAL A 77 14.80 3.62 -7.24
N ARG A 78 13.77 4.40 -6.87
CA ARG A 78 13.79 5.38 -5.77
C ARG A 78 12.62 5.13 -4.81
N LEU A 79 12.62 3.96 -4.17
CA LEU A 79 11.52 3.53 -3.28
C LEU A 79 11.90 3.56 -1.78
N VAL A 80 13.18 3.37 -1.48
CA VAL A 80 13.69 3.26 -0.11
C VAL A 80 15.06 3.95 -0.06
N ASP A 81 15.26 4.77 0.96
CA ASP A 81 16.55 5.37 1.27
C ASP A 81 17.14 4.75 2.54
N ASP A 82 18.47 4.73 2.64
CA ASP A 82 19.19 4.33 3.84
C ASP A 82 19.18 5.45 4.91
N THR A 83 19.86 5.22 6.04
CA THR A 83 19.93 6.19 7.14
C THR A 83 20.70 7.47 6.80
N GLN A 84 21.43 7.49 5.68
CA GLN A 84 22.14 8.65 5.15
C GLN A 84 21.36 9.34 4.02
N GLY A 85 20.14 8.87 3.71
CA GLY A 85 19.30 9.39 2.63
C GLY A 85 19.72 8.93 1.24
N LYS A 86 20.57 7.89 1.12
CA LYS A 86 20.97 7.34 -0.17
C LYS A 86 19.96 6.27 -0.62
N PRO A 87 19.55 6.26 -1.90
CA PRO A 87 18.68 5.22 -2.43
C PRO A 87 19.29 3.82 -2.26
N ILE A 88 18.49 2.91 -1.71
CA ILE A 88 18.81 1.49 -1.63
C ILE A 88 18.47 0.85 -2.98
N ASN A 89 19.41 0.11 -3.54
CA ASN A 89 19.15 -0.68 -4.74
C ASN A 89 18.35 -1.95 -4.37
N PRO A 90 17.27 -2.30 -5.10
CA PRO A 90 16.46 -3.47 -4.78
C PRO A 90 17.20 -4.81 -5.01
N GLY A 91 18.29 -4.81 -5.78
CA GLY A 91 19.10 -5.97 -6.14
C GLY A 91 19.18 -6.18 -7.66
N PRO A 92 19.87 -7.23 -8.13
CA PRO A 92 20.06 -7.49 -9.55
C PRO A 92 18.74 -7.86 -10.25
N ILE A 93 18.69 -7.65 -11.57
CA ILE A 93 17.58 -8.13 -12.41
C ILE A 93 17.59 -9.65 -12.41
N GLN A 94 16.44 -10.25 -12.12
CA GLN A 94 16.23 -11.70 -12.11
C GLN A 94 15.47 -12.18 -13.33
N ALA A 95 14.60 -11.32 -13.87
CA ALA A 95 13.93 -11.53 -15.15
C ALA A 95 13.51 -10.18 -15.76
N THR A 96 13.34 -10.19 -17.08
CA THR A 96 12.74 -9.09 -17.83
C THR A 96 11.43 -9.58 -18.43
N LEU A 97 10.34 -8.85 -18.17
CA LEU A 97 9.01 -9.12 -18.69
C LEU A 97 8.72 -8.16 -19.85
N PRO A 98 8.38 -8.66 -21.04
CA PRO A 98 8.02 -7.79 -22.15
C PRO A 98 6.68 -7.08 -21.91
N ALA A 99 6.51 -5.91 -22.52
CA ALA A 99 5.18 -5.31 -22.66
C ALA A 99 4.20 -6.32 -23.28
N GLY A 100 2.95 -6.30 -22.80
CA GLY A 100 1.94 -7.28 -23.16
C GLY A 100 2.00 -8.60 -22.36
N SER A 101 2.97 -8.77 -21.44
CA SER A 101 2.92 -9.90 -20.51
C SER A 101 1.65 -9.88 -19.68
N ARG A 102 1.00 -11.04 -19.57
CA ARG A 102 -0.18 -11.24 -18.75
C ARG A 102 0.20 -11.22 -17.27
N VAL A 103 -0.55 -10.45 -16.51
CA VAL A 103 -0.49 -10.42 -15.06
C VAL A 103 -1.90 -10.49 -14.49
N ARG A 104 -2.03 -10.91 -13.24
CA ARG A 104 -3.31 -10.88 -12.53
C ARG A 104 -3.11 -10.24 -11.17
N ILE A 105 -3.92 -9.25 -10.85
CA ILE A 105 -3.89 -8.60 -9.55
C ILE A 105 -4.55 -9.52 -8.53
N THR A 106 -3.83 -9.87 -7.47
CA THR A 106 -4.31 -10.76 -6.42
C THR A 106 -4.69 -10.03 -5.15
N LYS A 107 -4.14 -8.84 -4.90
CA LYS A 107 -4.45 -8.00 -3.74
C LYS A 107 -3.97 -6.57 -3.98
N VAL A 108 -4.74 -5.60 -3.50
CA VAL A 108 -4.31 -4.21 -3.33
C VAL A 108 -4.19 -3.91 -1.83
N GLU A 109 -2.98 -3.60 -1.38
CA GLU A 109 -2.69 -3.38 0.04
C GLU A 109 -2.18 -1.97 0.32
N PHE A 110 -2.97 -1.25 1.09
CA PHE A 110 -2.64 0.10 1.52
C PHE A 110 -1.83 0.09 2.84
N PRO A 111 -0.94 1.08 3.03
CA PRO A 111 -0.04 1.15 4.17
C PRO A 111 -0.75 1.66 5.43
N THR A 112 -1.67 0.87 5.97
CA THR A 112 -2.28 1.12 7.29
C THR A 112 -1.25 0.95 8.41
N ALA A 113 -1.53 1.48 9.61
CA ALA A 113 -0.63 1.34 10.76
C ALA A 113 -0.23 -0.12 11.05
N TRP A 114 -1.19 -1.04 10.93
CA TRP A 114 -0.95 -2.47 11.13
C TRP A 114 -0.07 -3.05 10.02
N VAL A 115 -0.43 -2.82 8.76
CA VAL A 115 0.33 -3.27 7.59
C VAL A 115 1.77 -2.77 7.61
N VAL A 116 1.99 -1.49 7.95
CA VAL A 116 3.34 -0.91 8.05
C VAL A 116 4.19 -1.62 9.10
N THR A 117 3.57 -2.04 10.20
CA THR A 117 4.26 -2.75 11.30
C THR A 117 4.69 -4.16 10.89
N GLU A 118 3.89 -4.84 10.06
CA GLU A 118 4.19 -6.21 9.60
C GLU A 118 5.24 -6.26 8.48
N ARG A 119 5.45 -5.17 7.74
CA ARG A 119 6.38 -5.15 6.61
C ARG A 119 7.84 -5.07 7.05
N VAL A 120 8.72 -5.67 6.26
CA VAL A 120 10.19 -5.66 6.47
C VAL A 120 10.75 -4.24 6.48
N LEU A 121 11.64 -3.93 7.42
CA LEU A 121 12.11 -2.57 7.72
C LEU A 121 12.57 -1.76 6.50
N TYR A 122 13.38 -2.39 5.63
CA TYR A 122 13.97 -1.76 4.45
C TYR A 122 13.14 -1.90 3.18
N SER A 123 11.86 -2.29 3.29
CA SER A 123 10.92 -2.27 2.16
C SER A 123 10.22 -0.90 2.05
N PRO A 124 9.53 -0.58 0.93
CA PRO A 124 8.75 0.66 0.80
C PRO A 124 7.44 0.58 1.61
N ARG A 125 7.58 0.53 2.93
CA ARG A 125 6.52 0.15 3.88
C ARG A 125 5.35 1.12 3.90
N THR A 126 5.61 2.39 3.66
CA THR A 126 4.62 3.47 3.72
C THR A 126 3.94 3.74 2.38
N TRP A 127 4.17 2.88 1.38
CA TRP A 127 3.64 3.03 0.02
C TRP A 127 2.59 1.94 -0.27
N PRO A 128 1.57 2.20 -1.11
CA PRO A 128 0.63 1.17 -1.54
C PRO A 128 1.31 0.07 -2.37
N TRP A 129 0.95 -1.18 -2.10
CA TRP A 129 1.47 -2.36 -2.81
C TRP A 129 0.35 -3.04 -3.58
N VAL A 130 0.60 -3.36 -4.85
CA VAL A 130 -0.27 -4.14 -5.70
C VAL A 130 0.40 -5.49 -5.94
N TYR A 131 -0.18 -6.53 -5.36
CA TYR A 131 0.29 -7.90 -5.52
C TYR A 131 -0.22 -8.45 -6.84
N VAL A 132 0.68 -9.03 -7.61
CA VAL A 132 0.37 -9.63 -8.90
C VAL A 132 0.94 -11.04 -8.99
N THR A 133 0.26 -11.89 -9.76
CA THR A 133 0.88 -13.09 -10.33
C THR A 133 1.26 -12.79 -11.77
N VAL A 134 2.48 -13.13 -12.14
CA VAL A 134 2.98 -12.99 -13.51
C VAL A 134 3.04 -14.37 -14.14
N GLU A 135 2.55 -14.50 -15.37
CA GLU A 135 2.68 -15.74 -16.13
C GLU A 135 4.17 -16.05 -16.37
N GLY A 136 4.61 -17.26 -15.97
CA GLY A 136 6.01 -17.68 -16.10
C GLY A 136 6.95 -17.30 -14.95
N ALA A 137 6.48 -16.58 -13.93
CA ALA A 137 7.28 -16.37 -12.70
C ALA A 137 7.38 -17.66 -11.87
N PRO A 138 8.51 -17.89 -11.15
CA PRO A 138 8.66 -19.04 -10.26
C PRO A 138 7.54 -19.12 -9.23
N ALA A 139 7.01 -20.32 -9.01
CA ALA A 139 5.94 -20.54 -8.05
C ALA A 139 6.40 -20.26 -6.60
N GLY A 140 5.56 -19.58 -5.82
CA GLY A 140 5.75 -19.37 -4.37
C GLY A 140 6.18 -17.97 -3.95
N GLU A 141 6.66 -17.13 -4.86
CA GLU A 141 7.06 -15.75 -4.55
C GLU A 141 5.99 -14.74 -4.99
N GLN A 142 5.65 -13.82 -4.09
CA GLN A 142 4.69 -12.76 -4.40
C GLN A 142 5.38 -11.66 -5.19
N VAL A 143 4.85 -11.32 -6.37
CA VAL A 143 5.35 -10.18 -7.15
C VAL A 143 4.57 -8.93 -6.73
N VAL A 144 5.29 -7.85 -6.45
CA VAL A 144 4.74 -6.60 -5.93
C VAL A 144 5.10 -5.45 -6.86
N LEU A 145 4.07 -4.75 -7.35
CA LEU A 145 4.19 -3.43 -7.93
C LEU A 145 3.96 -2.40 -6.81
N VAL A 146 4.87 -1.45 -6.64
CA VAL A 146 4.75 -0.40 -5.63
C VAL A 146 4.26 0.87 -6.30
N LEU A 147 3.17 1.44 -5.80
CA LEU A 147 2.64 2.70 -6.31
C LEU A 147 3.12 3.88 -5.44
N PRO A 148 3.23 5.09 -6.00
CA PRO A 148 3.53 6.31 -5.24
C PRO A 148 2.66 6.49 -3.99
N PRO A 149 3.18 7.16 -2.95
CA PRO A 149 2.41 7.48 -1.76
C PRO A 149 1.38 8.58 -2.08
N ASN A 150 0.50 8.86 -1.10
CA ASN A 150 -0.48 9.95 -1.16
C ASN A 150 -1.54 9.85 -2.26
N LEU A 151 -1.79 8.66 -2.81
CA LEU A 151 -2.98 8.38 -3.63
C LEU A 151 -4.21 8.37 -2.72
N ASP A 152 -4.93 9.49 -2.66
CA ASP A 152 -6.04 9.75 -1.73
C ASP A 152 -7.43 9.49 -2.34
N ARG A 153 -7.53 9.37 -3.67
CA ARG A 153 -8.78 9.04 -4.38
C ARG A 153 -8.65 7.78 -5.23
N GLN A 154 -9.76 7.07 -5.40
CA GLN A 154 -9.81 5.85 -6.23
C GLN A 154 -9.36 6.09 -7.68
N ASP A 155 -9.79 7.19 -8.30
CA ASP A 155 -9.42 7.46 -9.70
C ASP A 155 -7.93 7.75 -9.85
N ALA A 156 -7.33 8.45 -8.87
CA ALA A 156 -5.89 8.73 -8.88
C ALA A 156 -5.10 7.42 -8.77
N PHE A 157 -5.55 6.51 -7.90
CA PHE A 157 -4.97 5.18 -7.79
C PHE A 157 -5.05 4.40 -9.11
N ARG A 158 -6.24 4.38 -9.75
CA ARG A 158 -6.45 3.67 -11.02
C ARG A 158 -5.65 4.29 -12.17
N ALA A 159 -5.56 5.62 -12.22
CA ALA A 159 -4.76 6.33 -13.21
C ALA A 159 -3.28 5.98 -13.09
N GLU A 160 -2.74 5.98 -11.86
CA GLU A 160 -1.35 5.63 -11.60
C GLU A 160 -1.06 4.16 -11.92
N LEU A 161 -1.94 3.25 -11.51
CA LEU A 161 -1.86 1.84 -11.90
C LEU A 161 -1.88 1.68 -13.42
N GLY A 162 -2.68 2.50 -14.10
CA GLY A 162 -2.82 2.61 -15.55
C GLY A 162 -1.54 3.02 -16.29
N ASN A 163 -0.52 3.52 -15.61
CA ASN A 163 0.79 3.79 -16.22
C ASN A 163 1.55 2.48 -16.52
N THR A 164 1.34 1.46 -15.69
CA THR A 164 2.08 0.18 -15.78
C THR A 164 1.20 -0.97 -16.28
N LEU A 165 -0.07 -1.01 -15.87
CA LEU A 165 -1.01 -2.08 -16.20
C LEU A 165 -2.19 -1.58 -17.03
N SER A 166 -2.74 -2.43 -17.89
CA SER A 166 -3.98 -2.16 -18.61
C SER A 166 -4.92 -3.37 -18.57
N PRO A 167 -6.24 -3.15 -18.49
CA PRO A 167 -7.22 -4.23 -18.52
C PRO A 167 -7.22 -4.92 -19.88
N HIS A 168 -7.70 -6.16 -19.91
CA HIS A 168 -8.02 -6.85 -21.16
C HIS A 168 -9.06 -6.00 -21.94
N ARG A 169 -8.80 -5.73 -23.22
CA ARG A 169 -9.74 -5.05 -24.12
C ARG A 169 -10.69 -6.05 -24.75
#